data_AF-A0AAP3CFB3-F1
#
_entry.id   AF-A0AAP3CFB3-F1
#
_cell.length_a   1.000
_cell.length_b   1.000
_cell.length_c   1.000
_cell.angle_alpha   90.00
_cell.angle_beta   90.00
_cell.angle_gamma   90.00
#
_symmetry.space_group_name_H-M   'P 1'
#
loop_
_entity.id
_entity.type
_entity.pdbx_description
1 polymer ?
#
loop_
_entity_poly.entity_id
_entity_poly.type
_entity_poly.pdbx_seq_one_letter_code
_entity_poly.pdbx_strand_id
1 'polypeptide(L)'
;MESTLIVGADEFFGLSLCERMMDEGIHVDVILAETEDEMRQMYLEERLMWLGRNELFCRLERIGKRKYDTICIQYGSFLPLDQFDSPYLLIYEQDRKEWEKREKTGSEKAVILPKMYGPWKEETEEDGCYTDDVAEELLRFLLEPSRDHQIFDLQVTEKTSKEEAKAKIVEWKRQFSSIFDKY
;
A
#
# COMPACT_ATOMS: atom_id res chain seq x y z
N MET A 1 -16.69 -10.50 -8.46
CA MET A 1 -15.97 -10.30 -7.19
C MET A 1 -14.65 -9.72 -7.61
N GLU A 2 -14.43 -8.45 -7.29
CA GLU A 2 -13.21 -7.74 -7.69
C GLU A 2 -12.01 -8.29 -6.91
N SER A 3 -10.89 -8.42 -7.60
CA SER A 3 -9.67 -9.00 -7.09
C SER A 3 -8.48 -8.13 -7.44
N THR A 4 -7.68 -7.84 -6.42
CA THR A 4 -6.48 -7.00 -6.54
C THR A 4 -5.26 -7.79 -6.11
N LEU A 5 -4.19 -7.68 -6.90
CA LEU A 5 -2.85 -8.09 -6.48
C LEU A 5 -2.05 -6.87 -6.04
N ILE A 6 -1.45 -6.92 -4.86
CA ILE A 6 -0.52 -5.90 -4.36
C ILE A 6 0.86 -6.52 -4.21
N VAL A 7 1.83 -6.04 -4.97
CA VAL A 7 3.24 -6.42 -4.87
C VAL A 7 4.00 -5.36 -4.08
N GLY A 8 4.76 -5.79 -3.06
CA GLY A 8 5.41 -4.91 -2.10
C GLY A 8 4.46 -4.40 -1.03
N ALA A 9 3.48 -5.22 -0.59
CA ALA A 9 2.50 -4.83 0.41
C ALA A 9 3.10 -4.62 1.82
N ASP A 10 4.32 -5.12 2.05
CA ASP A 10 5.14 -4.96 3.24
C ASP A 10 5.74 -3.56 3.41
N GLU A 11 5.70 -2.75 2.35
CA GLU A 11 6.04 -1.35 2.42
C GLU A 11 5.01 -0.55 3.22
N PHE A 12 5.45 0.59 3.77
CA PHE A 12 4.69 1.42 4.71
C PHE A 12 3.19 1.62 4.36
N PHE A 13 2.88 1.83 3.08
CA PHE A 13 1.53 2.09 2.60
C PHE A 13 0.71 0.83 2.26
N GLY A 14 1.37 -0.27 1.89
CA GLY A 14 0.73 -1.42 1.26
C GLY A 14 -0.32 -2.09 2.13
N LEU A 15 -0.07 -2.19 3.44
CA LEU A 15 -1.01 -2.79 4.40
C LEU A 15 -2.29 -1.96 4.58
N SER A 16 -2.16 -0.62 4.70
CA SER A 16 -3.32 0.29 4.79
C SER A 16 -4.21 0.17 3.55
N LEU A 17 -3.61 0.00 2.36
CA LEU A 17 -4.36 -0.25 1.13
C LEU A 17 -5.11 -1.59 1.16
N CYS A 18 -4.46 -2.65 1.64
CA CYS A 18 -5.08 -3.98 1.78
C CYS A 18 -6.32 -3.90 2.68
N GLU A 19 -6.19 -3.28 3.84
CA GLU A 19 -7.28 -3.13 4.81
C GLU A 19 -8.46 -2.38 4.20
N ARG A 20 -8.19 -1.23 3.57
CA ARG A 20 -9.24 -0.43 2.93
C ARG A 20 -9.96 -1.20 1.82
N MET A 21 -9.24 -1.98 1.02
CA MET A 21 -9.83 -2.82 -0.03
C MET A 21 -10.71 -3.93 0.55
N MET A 22 -10.27 -4.58 1.62
CA MET A 22 -11.05 -5.62 2.28
C MET A 22 -12.33 -5.08 2.93
N ASP A 23 -12.28 -3.87 3.50
CA ASP A 23 -13.46 -3.20 4.06
C ASP A 23 -14.53 -2.92 2.99
N GLU A 24 -14.13 -2.73 1.73
CA GLU A 24 -15.02 -2.60 0.56
C GLU A 24 -15.39 -3.95 -0.07
N GLY A 25 -14.97 -5.08 0.51
CA GLY A 25 -15.30 -6.43 0.03
C GLY A 25 -14.45 -6.93 -1.14
N ILE A 26 -13.30 -6.31 -1.41
CA ILE A 26 -12.39 -6.67 -2.50
C ILE A 26 -11.45 -7.78 -2.03
N HIS A 27 -11.23 -8.80 -2.86
CA HIS A 27 -10.24 -9.84 -2.59
C HIS A 27 -8.84 -9.31 -2.85
N VAL A 28 -7.95 -9.42 -1.86
CA VAL A 28 -6.58 -8.92 -1.93
C VAL A 28 -5.60 -10.08 -1.81
N ASP A 29 -4.85 -10.29 -2.90
CA ASP A 29 -3.66 -11.14 -2.87
C ASP A 29 -2.43 -10.26 -2.71
N VAL A 30 -1.47 -10.66 -1.86
CA VAL A 30 -0.23 -9.91 -1.64
C VAL A 30 1.02 -10.73 -1.91
N ILE A 31 2.05 -10.06 -2.44
CA ILE A 31 3.42 -10.55 -2.52
C ILE A 31 4.30 -9.53 -1.80
N LEU A 32 5.15 -10.01 -0.91
CA LEU A 32 6.04 -9.17 -0.11
C LEU A 32 7.38 -9.02 -0.82
N ALA A 33 8.01 -7.85 -0.68
CA ALA A 33 9.31 -7.52 -1.27
C ALA A 33 10.50 -8.11 -0.51
N GLU A 34 10.26 -8.57 0.74
CA GLU A 34 11.28 -8.96 1.72
C GLU A 34 12.08 -7.74 2.23
N THR A 35 12.24 -7.61 3.55
CA THR A 35 12.96 -6.51 4.20
C THR A 35 14.09 -7.04 5.07
N GLU A 36 15.22 -6.33 5.11
CA GLU A 36 16.37 -6.68 5.97
C GLU A 36 16.21 -6.14 7.41
N ASP A 37 15.20 -5.30 7.68
CA ASP A 37 14.93 -4.75 9.00
C ASP A 37 14.10 -5.74 9.85
N GLU A 38 14.79 -6.47 10.73
CA GLU A 38 14.19 -7.49 11.62
C GLU A 38 13.03 -6.95 12.46
N MET A 39 13.11 -5.69 12.91
CA MET A 39 12.07 -5.09 13.73
C MET A 39 10.81 -4.83 12.89
N ARG A 40 10.97 -4.27 11.69
CA ARG A 40 9.88 -4.09 10.73
C ARG A 40 9.29 -5.42 10.30
N GLN A 41 10.12 -6.43 10.06
CA GLN A 41 9.67 -7.76 9.70
C GLN A 41 8.79 -8.37 10.79
N MET A 42 9.18 -8.25 12.06
CA MET A 42 8.40 -8.77 13.18
C MET A 42 7.02 -8.09 13.27
N TYR A 43 6.95 -6.76 13.16
CA TYR A 43 5.66 -6.04 13.14
C TYR A 43 4.80 -6.44 11.94
N LEU A 44 5.43 -6.66 10.78
CA LEU A 44 4.75 -7.03 9.54
C LEU A 44 4.13 -8.40 9.67
N GLU A 45 4.86 -9.37 10.23
CA GLU A 45 4.37 -10.71 10.47
C GLU A 45 3.17 -10.72 11.41
N GLU A 46 3.20 -9.95 12.50
CA GLU A 46 2.03 -9.81 13.39
C GLU A 46 0.82 -9.22 12.66
N ARG A 47 1.02 -8.19 11.82
CA ARG A 47 -0.08 -7.60 11.04
C ARG A 47 -0.64 -8.60 10.03
N LEU A 48 0.22 -9.32 9.32
CA LEU A 48 -0.19 -10.34 8.36
C LEU A 48 -0.96 -11.49 9.01
N MET A 49 -0.60 -11.89 10.24
CA MET A 49 -1.38 -12.88 11.00
C MET A 49 -2.79 -12.39 11.33
N TRP A 50 -2.96 -11.09 11.55
CA TRP A 50 -4.27 -10.49 11.79
C TRP A 50 -5.08 -10.41 10.50
N LEU A 51 -4.49 -9.89 9.42
CA LEU A 51 -5.14 -9.76 8.11
C LEU A 51 -5.50 -11.13 7.51
N GLY A 52 -4.65 -12.15 7.69
CA GLY A 52 -4.89 -13.51 7.21
C GLY A 52 -6.08 -14.23 7.87
N ARG A 53 -6.72 -13.64 8.88
CA ARG A 53 -8.01 -14.12 9.42
C ARG A 53 -9.20 -13.67 8.57
N ASN A 54 -9.01 -12.66 7.73
CA ASN A 54 -10.00 -12.20 6.78
C ASN A 54 -9.96 -13.11 5.53
N GLU A 55 -11.11 -13.66 5.14
CA GLU A 55 -11.22 -14.55 3.97
C GLU A 55 -10.91 -13.85 2.63
N LEU A 56 -10.94 -12.51 2.62
CA LEU A 56 -10.59 -11.69 1.47
C LEU A 56 -9.08 -11.48 1.33
N PHE A 57 -8.25 -11.89 2.29
CA PHE A 57 -6.80 -11.70 2.27
C PHE A 57 -6.06 -13.01 1.98
N CYS A 58 -5.15 -13.00 1.03
CA CYS A 58 -4.24 -14.12 0.79
C CYS A 58 -2.81 -13.66 0.55
N ARG A 59 -1.86 -14.22 1.31
CA ARG A 59 -0.43 -14.06 1.02
C ARG A 59 0.01 -15.11 0.01
N LEU A 60 0.68 -14.67 -1.06
CA LEU A 60 1.25 -15.53 -2.09
C LEU A 60 2.78 -15.56 -1.99
N GLU A 61 3.36 -16.73 -2.21
CA GLU A 61 4.83 -16.88 -2.33
C GLU A 61 5.34 -16.46 -3.71
N ARG A 62 4.49 -16.51 -4.74
CA ARG A 62 4.87 -16.23 -6.13
C ARG A 62 3.69 -15.79 -6.97
N ILE A 63 3.99 -15.04 -8.02
CA ILE A 63 3.03 -14.65 -9.04
C ILE A 63 2.56 -15.91 -9.78
N GLY A 64 1.31 -16.30 -9.54
CA GLY A 64 0.66 -17.42 -10.21
C GLY A 64 0.10 -17.01 -11.58
N LYS A 65 -0.68 -17.92 -12.19
CA LYS A 65 -1.42 -17.64 -13.43
C LYS A 65 -2.80 -17.01 -13.19
N ARG A 66 -3.10 -16.60 -11.96
CA ARG A 66 -4.37 -15.96 -11.60
C ARG A 66 -4.43 -14.60 -12.30
N LYS A 67 -5.60 -14.26 -12.85
CA LYS A 67 -5.87 -12.93 -13.37
C LYS A 67 -6.50 -12.10 -12.27
N TYR A 68 -6.13 -10.83 -12.22
CA TYR A 68 -6.66 -9.85 -11.29
C TYR A 68 -7.32 -8.73 -12.08
N ASP A 69 -8.31 -8.10 -11.46
CA ASP A 69 -8.98 -6.92 -12.02
C ASP A 69 -8.06 -5.70 -11.89
N THR A 70 -7.33 -5.62 -10.78
CA THR A 70 -6.36 -4.55 -10.49
C THR A 70 -5.02 -5.13 -10.04
N ILE A 71 -3.92 -4.54 -10.49
CA ILE A 71 -2.57 -4.92 -10.07
C ILE A 71 -1.83 -3.65 -9.66
N CYS A 72 -1.43 -3.60 -8.39
CA CYS A 72 -0.64 -2.53 -7.81
C CYS A 72 0.76 -3.04 -7.48
N ILE A 73 1.79 -2.28 -7.83
CA ILE A 73 3.18 -2.63 -7.57
C ILE A 73 3.84 -1.44 -6.89
N GLN A 74 4.31 -1.62 -5.66
CA GLN A 74 5.02 -0.60 -4.93
C GLN A 74 6.43 -0.39 -5.51
N TYR A 75 6.72 0.84 -5.90
CA TYR A 75 8.03 1.24 -6.41
C TYR A 75 9.10 1.15 -5.32
N GLY A 76 10.30 0.69 -5.69
CA GLY A 76 11.45 0.50 -4.80
C GLY A 76 11.78 -0.98 -4.54
N SER A 77 10.79 -1.87 -4.65
CA SER A 77 10.95 -3.32 -4.50
C SER A 77 11.35 -4.03 -5.81
N PHE A 78 11.38 -5.36 -5.80
CA PHE A 78 11.38 -6.17 -7.02
C PHE A 78 10.20 -5.79 -7.92
N LEU A 79 10.47 -5.37 -9.16
CA LEU A 79 9.49 -4.88 -10.13
C LEU A 79 9.25 -5.90 -11.27
N PRO A 80 8.33 -6.88 -11.10
CA PRO A 80 7.99 -7.88 -12.12
C PRO A 80 7.05 -7.31 -13.20
N LEU A 81 7.40 -6.17 -13.80
CA LEU A 81 6.52 -5.46 -14.74
C LEU A 81 6.28 -6.22 -16.04
N ASP A 82 7.22 -7.06 -16.42
CA ASP A 82 7.13 -7.93 -17.59
C ASP A 82 6.08 -9.04 -17.43
N GLN A 83 5.60 -9.29 -16.21
CA GLN A 83 4.61 -10.33 -15.92
C GLN A 83 3.16 -9.85 -16.00
N PHE A 84 2.93 -8.53 -16.17
CA PHE A 84 1.60 -7.94 -16.07
C PHE A 84 1.26 -6.99 -17.23
N ASP A 85 0.05 -7.16 -17.77
CA ASP A 85 -0.50 -6.28 -18.78
C ASP A 85 -1.11 -5.04 -18.08
N SER A 86 -0.38 -3.93 -18.03
CA SER A 86 -0.81 -2.62 -17.48
C SER A 86 -0.97 -2.52 -15.94
N PRO A 87 0.09 -2.79 -15.14
CA PRO A 87 0.05 -2.56 -13.69
C PRO A 87 0.03 -1.06 -13.33
N TYR A 88 -0.51 -0.75 -12.16
CA TYR A 88 -0.36 0.54 -11.48
C TYR A 88 0.89 0.51 -10.60
N LEU A 89 1.90 1.28 -10.98
CA LEU A 89 3.07 1.57 -10.16
C LEU A 89 2.70 2.60 -9.09
N LEU A 90 2.83 2.23 -7.83
CA LEU A 90 2.64 3.13 -6.69
C LEU A 90 4.01 3.69 -6.31
N ILE A 91 4.21 5.00 -6.50
CA ILE A 91 5.51 5.66 -6.34
C ILE A 91 5.38 6.72 -5.27
N TYR A 92 6.19 6.66 -4.22
CA TYR A 92 6.21 7.75 -3.25
C TYR A 92 6.78 9.02 -3.87
N GLU A 93 6.25 10.18 -3.50
CA GLU A 93 6.68 11.47 -4.02
C GLU A 93 8.20 11.70 -3.92
N GLN A 94 8.82 11.26 -2.82
CA GLN A 94 10.27 11.39 -2.65
C GLN A 94 11.09 10.60 -3.70
N ASP A 95 10.53 9.51 -4.22
CA ASP A 95 11.20 8.60 -5.14
C ASP A 95 10.91 8.94 -6.61
N ARG A 96 10.01 9.90 -6.87
CA ARG A 96 9.58 10.33 -8.21
C ARG A 96 10.76 10.64 -9.13
N LYS A 97 11.74 11.40 -8.64
CA LYS A 97 12.90 11.82 -9.46
C LYS A 97 13.78 10.65 -9.88
N GLU A 98 13.86 9.60 -9.06
CA GLU A 98 14.61 8.39 -9.39
C GLU A 98 13.83 7.53 -10.37
N TRP A 99 12.53 7.36 -10.12
CA TRP A 99 11.64 6.64 -11.02
C TRP A 99 11.58 7.27 -12.42
N GLU A 100 11.50 8.61 -12.52
CA GLU A 100 11.44 9.31 -13.82
C GLU A 100 12.69 9.09 -14.69
N LYS A 101 13.85 8.78 -14.09
CA LYS A 101 15.11 8.51 -14.80
C LYS A 101 15.20 7.08 -15.34
N ARG A 102 14.32 6.17 -14.89
CA ARG A 102 14.30 4.77 -15.30
C ARG A 102 13.79 4.64 -16.74
N GLU A 103 14.31 3.64 -17.46
CA GLU A 103 13.73 3.23 -18.74
C GLU A 103 12.35 2.59 -18.52
N LYS A 104 11.32 3.15 -19.17
CA LYS A 104 9.93 2.74 -19.01
C LYS A 104 9.51 1.87 -20.19
N THR A 105 8.77 0.80 -19.92
CA THR A 105 8.26 -0.14 -20.93
C THR A 105 7.06 0.40 -21.72
N GLY A 106 6.47 1.52 -21.28
CA GLY A 106 5.42 2.26 -22.01
C GLY A 106 3.98 1.80 -21.74
N SER A 107 3.79 0.66 -21.09
CA SER A 107 2.47 0.13 -20.67
C SER A 107 2.15 0.38 -19.19
N GLU A 108 3.12 0.83 -18.40
CA GLU A 108 2.98 1.12 -16.97
C GLU A 108 2.17 2.40 -16.73
N LYS A 109 1.24 2.36 -15.77
CA LYS A 109 0.59 3.54 -15.22
C LYS A 109 1.22 3.85 -13.87
N ALA A 110 1.56 5.10 -13.62
CA ALA A 110 2.16 5.54 -12.38
C ALA A 110 1.16 6.35 -11.56
N VAL A 111 1.06 6.04 -10.27
CA VAL A 111 0.36 6.84 -9.27
C VAL A 111 1.39 7.35 -8.28
N ILE A 112 1.55 8.67 -8.25
CA ILE A 112 2.43 9.35 -7.30
C ILE A 112 1.64 9.50 -6.00
N LEU A 113 2.10 8.80 -4.96
CA LEU A 113 1.58 8.88 -3.61
C LEU A 113 2.19 10.10 -2.90
N PRO A 114 1.38 10.93 -2.22
CA PRO A 114 1.90 12.07 -1.46
C PRO A 114 2.73 11.60 -0.27
N LYS A 115 3.43 12.53 0.37
CA LYS A 115 3.95 12.30 1.72
C LYS A 115 2.81 11.87 2.64
N MET A 116 3.07 10.86 3.45
CA MET A 116 2.07 10.31 4.35
C MET A 116 2.67 9.98 5.71
N TYR A 117 1.80 9.96 6.73
CA TYR A 117 2.14 9.56 8.08
C TYR A 117 1.15 8.51 8.60
N GLY A 118 1.59 7.72 9.57
CA GLY A 118 0.83 6.57 10.03
C GLY A 118 1.59 5.77 11.09
N PRO A 119 1.09 4.59 11.45
CA PRO A 119 1.58 3.87 12.62
C PRO A 119 3.06 3.49 12.62
N TRP A 120 3.68 3.43 11.44
CA TRP A 120 5.08 3.03 11.23
C TRP A 120 6.01 4.20 10.88
N LYS A 121 5.44 5.38 10.62
CA LYS A 121 6.16 6.59 10.23
C LYS A 121 5.40 7.81 10.70
N GLU A 122 5.62 8.18 11.96
CA GLU A 122 5.00 9.35 12.60
C GLU A 122 5.73 10.65 12.28
N GLU A 123 7.01 10.57 11.90
CA GLU A 123 7.90 11.71 11.65
C GLU A 123 7.47 12.63 10.50
N THR A 124 6.48 12.22 9.70
CA THR A 124 5.94 12.96 8.55
C THR A 124 4.59 13.64 8.81
N GLU A 125 4.14 13.78 10.08
CA GLU A 125 2.85 14.40 10.46
C GLU A 125 2.71 15.90 10.06
N GLU A 126 3.81 16.65 10.00
CA GLU A 126 3.74 18.10 9.73
C GLU A 126 3.33 18.42 8.28
N ASP A 127 3.79 17.61 7.32
CA ASP A 127 3.69 17.86 5.88
C ASP A 127 3.05 16.69 5.09
N GLY A 128 2.46 15.70 5.77
CA GLY A 128 1.94 14.49 5.15
C GLY A 128 0.45 14.25 5.42
N CYS A 129 -0.19 13.49 4.55
CA CYS A 129 -1.58 13.04 4.74
C CYS A 129 -1.63 11.78 5.60
N TYR A 130 -2.74 11.56 6.31
CA TYR A 130 -2.91 10.32 7.05
C TYR A 130 -3.04 9.13 6.09
N THR A 131 -2.31 8.06 6.36
CA THR A 131 -2.23 6.85 5.51
C THR A 131 -3.59 6.27 5.10
N ASP A 132 -4.59 6.27 5.99
CA ASP A 132 -5.93 5.76 5.65
C ASP A 132 -6.66 6.65 4.63
N ASP A 133 -6.51 7.97 4.73
CA ASP A 133 -7.11 8.91 3.78
C ASP A 133 -6.47 8.74 2.39
N VAL A 134 -5.15 8.49 2.35
CA VAL A 134 -4.43 8.16 1.11
C VAL A 134 -4.92 6.84 0.51
N ALA A 135 -5.12 5.81 1.34
CA ALA A 135 -5.61 4.51 0.90
C ALA A 135 -7.05 4.59 0.36
N GLU A 136 -7.91 5.38 1.00
CA GLU A 136 -9.28 5.61 0.51
C GLU A 136 -9.29 6.31 -0.86
N GLU A 137 -8.51 7.37 -1.02
CA GLU A 137 -8.46 8.11 -2.29
C GLU A 137 -7.80 7.29 -3.40
N LEU A 138 -6.78 6.49 -3.09
CA LEU A 138 -6.21 5.56 -4.06
C LEU A 138 -7.24 4.51 -4.49
N LEU A 139 -7.99 3.93 -3.54
CA LEU A 139 -9.01 2.96 -3.87
C LEU A 139 -10.08 3.55 -4.80
N ARG A 140 -10.58 4.75 -4.49
CA ARG A 140 -11.51 5.47 -5.37
C ARG A 140 -10.92 5.67 -6.76
N PHE A 141 -9.66 6.09 -6.84
CA PHE A 141 -8.95 6.25 -8.11
C PHE A 141 -8.87 4.94 -8.90
N LEU A 142 -8.59 3.81 -8.25
CA LEU A 142 -8.47 2.50 -8.90
C LEU A 142 -9.82 1.98 -9.41
N LEU A 143 -10.93 2.32 -8.74
CA LEU A 143 -12.28 1.89 -9.13
C LEU A 143 -12.90 2.77 -10.22
N GLU A 144 -12.35 3.97 -10.47
CA GLU A 144 -12.84 4.84 -11.54
C GLU A 144 -12.44 4.32 -12.94
N PRO A 145 -13.37 4.32 -13.92
CA PRO A 145 -13.07 3.87 -15.28
C PRO A 145 -11.95 4.69 -15.92
N SER A 146 -11.05 3.96 -16.59
CA SER A 146 -9.74 4.37 -17.09
C SER A 146 -9.61 5.81 -17.57
N ARG A 147 -8.65 6.53 -16.99
CA ARG A 147 -8.12 7.80 -17.52
C ARG A 147 -6.94 7.53 -18.46
N ASP A 148 -6.83 8.30 -19.55
CA ASP A 148 -5.80 8.14 -20.61
C ASP A 148 -4.37 8.51 -20.19
N HIS A 149 -4.16 9.03 -18.97
CA HIS A 149 -2.83 9.48 -18.56
C HIS A 149 -1.96 8.30 -18.11
N GLN A 150 -0.66 8.38 -18.37
CA GLN A 150 0.31 7.39 -17.89
C GLN A 150 0.80 7.69 -16.46
N ILE A 151 0.65 8.93 -15.98
CA ILE A 151 1.14 9.38 -14.67
C ILE A 151 0.05 10.19 -13.99
N PHE A 152 -0.21 9.90 -12.71
CA PHE A 152 -1.25 10.53 -11.90
C PHE A 152 -0.69 10.96 -10.55
N ASP A 153 -0.81 12.25 -10.23
CA ASP A 153 -0.55 12.74 -8.88
C ASP A 153 -1.81 12.55 -8.03
N LEU A 154 -1.76 11.67 -7.03
CA LEU A 154 -2.92 11.36 -6.19
C LEU A 154 -3.25 12.57 -5.31
N GLN A 155 -4.41 13.17 -5.56
CA GLN A 155 -4.93 14.28 -4.75
C GLN A 155 -5.72 13.72 -3.58
N VAL A 156 -5.25 13.96 -2.35
CA VAL A 156 -5.86 13.42 -1.14
C VAL A 156 -6.69 14.48 -0.45
N THR A 157 -7.95 14.16 -0.15
CA THR A 157 -8.79 15.00 0.70
C THR A 157 -8.68 14.50 2.13
N GLU A 158 -8.05 15.29 3.00
CA GLU A 158 -7.92 14.95 4.42
C GLU A 158 -9.30 14.98 5.08
N LYS A 159 -9.73 13.81 5.56
CA LYS A 159 -10.98 13.63 6.32
C LYS A 159 -10.71 13.34 7.77
N THR A 160 -9.62 12.64 8.03
CA THR A 160 -9.19 12.30 9.38
C THR A 160 -8.44 13.49 9.98
N SER A 161 -8.93 14.03 11.09
CA SER A 161 -8.22 15.11 11.80
C SER A 161 -6.92 14.58 12.42
N LYS A 162 -5.97 15.48 12.74
CA LYS A 162 -4.71 15.09 13.38
C LYS A 162 -4.93 14.40 14.73
N GLU A 163 -5.91 14.85 15.51
CA GLU A 163 -6.28 14.22 16.79
C GLU A 163 -6.88 12.83 16.59
N GLU A 164 -7.73 12.65 15.57
CA GLU A 164 -8.31 11.35 15.24
C GLU A 164 -7.24 10.38 14.73
N ALA A 165 -6.36 10.84 13.84
CA ALA A 165 -5.24 10.05 13.33
C ALA A 165 -4.32 9.57 14.48
N LYS A 166 -4.02 10.44 15.45
CA LYS A 166 -3.27 10.06 16.66
C LYS A 166 -3.97 8.97 17.46
N ALA A 167 -5.28 9.10 17.67
CA ALA A 167 -6.05 8.08 18.39
C ALA A 167 -6.01 6.73 17.65
N LYS A 168 -6.20 6.74 16.33
CA LYS A 168 -6.12 5.54 15.49
C LYS A 168 -4.73 4.92 15.52
N ILE A 169 -3.66 5.72 15.44
CA ILE A 169 -2.28 5.23 15.54
C ILE A 169 -2.01 4.59 16.90
N VAL A 170 -2.45 5.21 17.99
CA VAL A 170 -2.31 4.64 19.35
C VAL A 170 -3.08 3.33 19.49
N GLU A 171 -4.31 3.28 18.99
CA GLU A 171 -5.11 2.05 19.01
C GLU A 171 -4.49 0.95 18.16
N TRP A 172 -4.00 1.31 16.96
CA TRP A 172 -3.24 0.43 16.09
C TRP A 172 -2.07 -0.17 16.87
N LYS A 173 -1.19 0.65 17.46
CA LYS A 173 -0.04 0.15 18.24
C LYS A 173 -0.45 -0.74 19.41
N ARG A 174 -1.55 -0.42 20.09
CA ARG A 174 -2.08 -1.24 21.20
C ARG A 174 -2.50 -2.64 20.75
N GLN A 175 -2.97 -2.82 19.51
CA GLN A 175 -3.31 -4.15 18.98
C GLN A 175 -2.07 -5.08 18.89
N PHE A 176 -0.86 -4.53 19.01
CA PHE A 176 0.43 -5.23 18.96
C PHE A 176 1.18 -5.20 20.31
N SER A 177 0.47 -4.99 21.44
CA SER A 177 1.11 -4.74 22.75
C SER A 177 1.98 -5.90 23.29
N SER A 178 1.94 -7.10 22.69
CA SER A 178 2.93 -8.15 22.97
C SER A 178 4.38 -7.70 22.77
N ILE A 179 4.61 -6.73 21.88
CA ILE A 179 5.93 -6.18 21.54
C ILE A 179 6.15 -4.81 22.19
N PHE A 180 5.16 -3.92 22.17
CA PHE A 180 5.29 -2.55 22.69
C PHE A 180 5.37 -2.45 24.22
N ASP A 181 4.93 -3.47 24.98
CA ASP A 181 5.02 -3.48 26.44
C ASP A 181 6.43 -3.80 26.98
N LYS A 182 7.42 -4.06 26.10
CA LYS A 182 8.79 -4.45 26.50
C LYS A 182 9.85 -3.36 26.38
N TYR A 183 9.52 -2.16 25.88
CA TYR A 183 10.47 -1.06 25.68
C TYR A 183 9.99 0.25 26.27
#